data_AF-A0A2T7TR05-F1
#
_entry.id   AF-A0A2T7TR05-F1
#
_cell.length_a   1.000
_cell.length_b   1.000
_cell.length_c   1.000
_cell.angle_alpha   90.00
_cell.angle_beta   90.00
_cell.angle_gamma   90.00
#
_symmetry.space_group_name_H-M   'P 1'
#
loop_
_entity.id
_entity.type
_entity.pdbx_description
1 polymer ?
#
loop_
_entity_poly.entity_id
_entity_poly.type
_entity_poly.pdbx_seq_one_letter_code
_entity_poly.pdbx_strand_id
1 'polypeptide(L)'
;MSLHVVVIGAGIVGASTAVQLRREGYEVTILEPGEPGREQAASYGNGAWISPASVVPMSMPGLWKKVPGYLLDSRGPLTIRLSSLPGLNT
;
A
#
# COMPACT_ATOMS: atom_id res chain seq x y z
N MET A 1 -13.09 -3.90 -31.90
CA MET A 1 -11.77 -3.24 -31.98
C MET A 1 -11.23 -3.14 -30.56
N SER A 2 -10.04 -3.65 -30.28
CA SER A 2 -9.35 -3.42 -29.01
C SER A 2 -8.84 -1.98 -28.96
N LEU A 3 -9.12 -1.25 -27.90
CA LEU A 3 -8.56 0.10 -27.70
C LEU A 3 -7.05 -0.02 -27.43
N HIS A 4 -6.27 0.91 -27.98
CA HIS A 4 -4.85 1.03 -27.70
C HIS A 4 -4.63 2.02 -26.55
N VAL A 5 -3.94 1.58 -25.50
CA VAL A 5 -3.73 2.34 -24.27
C VAL A 5 -2.23 2.57 -24.05
N VAL A 6 -1.86 3.83 -23.81
CA VAL A 6 -0.49 4.19 -23.43
C VAL A 6 -0.41 4.39 -21.92
N VAL A 7 0.48 3.65 -21.27
CA VAL A 7 0.79 3.79 -19.84
C VAL A 7 2.10 4.58 -19.71
N ILE A 8 2.06 5.71 -19.02
CA ILE A 8 3.24 6.54 -18.78
C ILE A 8 3.90 6.09 -17.47
N GLY A 9 5.14 5.63 -17.57
CA GLY A 9 5.95 5.11 -16.47
C GLY A 9 6.00 3.58 -16.43
N ALA A 10 7.22 3.04 -16.33
CA ALA A 10 7.52 1.60 -16.21
C ALA A 10 7.96 1.20 -14.78
N GLY A 11 7.52 1.95 -13.77
CA GLY A 11 7.62 1.53 -12.37
C GLY A 11 6.61 0.43 -12.01
N ILE A 12 6.60 -0.01 -10.74
CA ILE A 12 5.76 -1.15 -10.30
C ILE A 12 4.28 -0.96 -10.59
N VAL A 13 3.76 0.26 -10.39
CA VAL A 13 2.36 0.60 -10.65
C VAL A 13 2.07 0.58 -12.16
N GLY A 14 2.90 1.23 -12.97
CA GLY A 14 2.71 1.26 -14.43
C GLY A 14 2.78 -0.13 -15.06
N ALA A 15 3.76 -0.95 -14.66
CA ALA A 15 3.86 -2.34 -15.09
C ALA A 15 2.64 -3.18 -14.67
N SER A 16 2.16 -3.02 -13.44
CA SER A 16 0.96 -3.73 -12.94
C SER A 16 -0.29 -3.33 -13.72
N THR A 17 -0.47 -2.03 -13.98
CA THR A 17 -1.57 -1.50 -14.79
C THR A 17 -1.51 -2.05 -16.21
N ALA A 18 -0.33 -2.06 -16.84
CA ALA A 18 -0.16 -2.57 -18.21
C ALA A 18 -0.49 -4.06 -18.32
N VAL A 19 -0.11 -4.87 -17.32
CA VAL A 19 -0.45 -6.30 -17.25
C VAL A 19 -1.97 -6.49 -17.15
N GLN A 20 -2.64 -5.71 -16.30
CA GLN A 20 -4.09 -5.81 -16.12
C GLN A 20 -4.84 -5.42 -17.40
N LEU A 21 -4.45 -4.30 -18.04
CA LEU A 21 -5.00 -3.87 -19.32
C LEU A 21 -4.78 -4.94 -20.42
N ARG A 22 -3.60 -5.56 -20.47
CA ARG A 22 -3.35 -6.63 -21.43
C ARG A 22 -4.26 -7.84 -21.21
N ARG A 23 -4.51 -8.22 -19.94
CA ARG A 23 -5.42 -9.31 -19.57
C ARG A 23 -6.88 -9.02 -19.96
N GLU A 24 -7.28 -7.76 -19.95
CA GLU A 24 -8.60 -7.31 -20.38
C GLU A 24 -8.74 -7.17 -21.90
N GLY A 25 -7.69 -7.49 -22.67
CA GLY A 25 -7.72 -7.51 -24.13
C GLY A 25 -7.37 -6.19 -24.80
N TYR A 26 -6.81 -5.23 -24.06
CA TYR A 26 -6.30 -3.99 -24.63
C TYR A 26 -4.93 -4.18 -25.28
N GLU A 27 -4.68 -3.42 -26.34
CA GLU A 27 -3.32 -3.21 -26.80
C GLU A 27 -2.66 -2.18 -25.89
N VAL A 28 -1.44 -2.44 -25.44
CA VAL A 28 -0.77 -1.58 -24.44
C VAL A 28 0.64 -1.21 -24.90
N THR A 29 0.98 0.07 -24.77
CA THR A 29 2.35 0.57 -24.87
C THR A 29 2.74 1.21 -23.54
N ILE A 30 3.92 0.88 -23.01
CA ILE A 30 4.49 1.56 -21.85
C ILE A 30 5.49 2.59 -22.36
N LEU A 31 5.33 3.86 -21.98
CA LEU A 31 6.25 4.93 -22.29
C LEU A 31 7.09 5.25 -21.04
N GLU A 32 8.40 5.12 -21.17
CA GLU A 32 9.35 5.38 -20.10
C GLU A 32 10.56 6.15 -20.68
N PRO A 33 11.01 7.26 -20.07
CA PRO A 33 12.15 8.04 -20.56
C PRO A 33 13.50 7.29 -20.57
N GLY A 34 13.64 6.21 -19.78
CA GLY A 34 14.86 5.42 -19.69
C GLY A 34 14.63 3.92 -19.77
N GLU A 35 15.63 3.13 -19.38
CA GLU A 35 15.47 1.69 -19.28
C GLU A 35 14.47 1.35 -18.15
N PRO A 36 13.45 0.50 -18.38
CA PRO A 36 12.43 0.19 -17.39
C PRO A 36 12.98 -0.24 -16.03
N GLY A 37 12.39 0.29 -14.95
CA GLY A 37 12.74 -0.08 -13.58
C GLY A 37 14.10 0.40 -13.09
N ARG A 38 14.74 1.36 -13.75
CA ARG A 38 15.99 2.00 -13.30
C ARG A 38 15.74 3.25 -12.47
N GLU A 39 16.79 4.04 -12.21
CA GLU A 39 16.85 5.19 -11.29
C GLU A 39 15.72 6.22 -11.45
N GLN A 40 15.18 6.37 -12.66
CA GLN A 40 14.07 7.28 -12.93
C GLN A 40 12.71 6.75 -12.41
N ALA A 41 12.60 5.45 -12.13
CA ALA A 41 11.41 4.86 -11.52
C ALA A 41 11.49 5.01 -10.00
N ALA A 42 10.44 5.57 -9.38
CA ALA A 42 10.30 5.62 -7.92
C ALA A 42 10.42 4.23 -7.25
N SER A 43 10.15 3.16 -8.02
CA SER A 43 10.27 1.79 -7.58
C SER A 43 11.71 1.24 -7.54
N TYR A 44 12.70 1.88 -8.16
CA TYR A 44 14.07 1.32 -8.20
C TYR A 44 14.72 1.20 -6.82
N GLY A 45 14.56 2.22 -5.98
CA GLY A 45 15.06 2.24 -4.59
C GLY A 45 14.05 1.77 -3.55
N ASN A 46 12.98 1.07 -3.94
CA ASN A 46 11.94 0.69 -2.98
C ASN A 46 12.41 -0.44 -2.04
N GLY A 47 12.03 -0.39 -0.76
CA GLY A 47 12.40 -1.39 0.24
C GLY A 47 11.58 -2.69 0.21
N ALA A 48 10.77 -2.90 -0.83
CA ALA A 48 9.86 -4.04 -1.05
C ALA A 48 8.88 -4.34 0.10
N TRP A 49 8.59 -3.35 0.96
CA TRP A 49 7.70 -3.54 2.10
C TRP A 49 6.25 -3.63 1.63
N ILE A 50 5.64 -4.80 1.80
CA ILE A 50 4.21 -5.01 1.60
C ILE A 50 3.53 -4.95 2.97
N SER A 51 2.95 -3.80 3.32
CA SER A 51 2.24 -3.60 4.59
C SER A 51 0.75 -3.39 4.35
N PRO A 52 -0.10 -4.38 4.67
CA PRO A 52 -1.56 -4.23 4.62
C PRO A 52 -2.07 -3.12 5.55
N ALA A 53 -1.34 -2.82 6.62
CA ALA A 53 -1.71 -1.84 7.64
C ALA A 53 -1.59 -0.39 7.14
N SER A 54 -0.75 -0.11 6.14
CA SER A 54 -0.56 1.24 5.57
C SER A 54 -1.66 1.67 4.60
N VAL A 55 -2.54 0.76 4.17
CA VAL A 55 -3.71 1.09 3.34
C VAL A 55 -4.80 1.79 4.17
N VAL A 56 -4.82 1.55 5.48
CA VAL A 56 -5.73 2.21 6.40
C VAL A 56 -5.04 3.46 6.94
N PRO A 57 -5.52 4.67 6.64
CA PRO A 57 -4.98 5.87 7.25
C PRO A 57 -5.14 5.77 8.77
N MET A 58 -4.02 5.55 9.47
CA MET A 58 -3.94 5.45 10.92
C MET A 58 -4.31 6.75 11.64
N SER A 59 -4.65 7.82 10.91
CA SER A 59 -4.84 9.17 11.45
C SER A 59 -6.09 9.86 10.87
N MET A 60 -7.15 9.13 10.55
CA MET A 60 -8.40 9.79 10.11
C MET A 60 -9.12 10.52 11.26
N PRO A 61 -9.72 11.69 11.00
CA PRO A 61 -10.63 12.35 11.94
C PRO A 61 -11.71 11.37 12.41
N GLY A 62 -11.88 11.23 13.73
CA GLY A 62 -12.87 10.31 14.32
C GLY A 62 -12.34 8.93 14.70
N LEU A 63 -11.05 8.63 14.47
CA LEU A 63 -10.42 7.39 14.92
C LEU A 63 -10.49 7.19 16.44
N TRP A 64 -10.46 8.27 17.22
CA TRP A 64 -10.61 8.23 18.68
C TRP A 64 -11.90 7.52 19.14
N LYS A 65 -12.97 7.55 18.32
CA LYS A 65 -14.23 6.84 18.63
C LYS A 65 -14.10 5.32 18.54
N LYS A 66 -13.12 4.83 17.77
CA LYS A 66 -12.83 3.39 17.63
C LYS A 66 -11.83 2.87 18.68
N VAL A 67 -11.12 3.77 19.36
CA VAL A 67 -10.13 3.43 20.39
C VAL A 67 -10.71 2.56 21.52
N PRO A 68 -11.89 2.85 22.12
CA PRO A 68 -12.47 1.98 23.14
C PRO A 68 -12.73 0.56 22.64
N GLY A 69 -13.21 0.42 21.39
CA GLY A 69 -13.43 -0.88 20.77
C GLY A 69 -12.14 -1.64 20.49
N TYR A 70 -11.07 -0.95 20.09
CA TYR A 70 -9.76 -1.57 19.88
C TYR A 70 -9.11 -2.04 21.17
N LEU A 71 -9.26 -1.29 22.27
CA LEU A 71 -8.77 -1.69 23.59
C LEU A 71 -9.47 -2.94 24.12
N LEU A 72 -10.73 -3.14 23.75
CA LEU A 72 -11.53 -4.32 24.13
C LEU A 72 -11.27 -5.52 23.21
N ASP A 73 -10.73 -5.30 22.01
CA ASP A 73 -10.37 -6.37 21.07
C ASP A 73 -8.91 -6.80 21.25
N SER A 74 -8.71 -7.98 21.82
CA SER A 74 -7.40 -8.62 22.00
C SER A 74 -6.59 -8.89 20.72
N ARG A 75 -7.23 -8.79 19.54
CA ARG A 75 -6.60 -8.89 18.21
C ARG A 75 -6.71 -7.57 17.42
N GLY A 76 -7.23 -6.52 18.05
CA GLY A 76 -7.41 -5.21 17.46
C GLY A 76 -6.09 -4.46 17.31
N PRO A 77 -6.06 -3.39 16.49
CA PRO A 77 -4.86 -2.62 16.19
C PRO A 77 -4.28 -1.85 17.40
N LEU A 78 -5.01 -1.80 18.52
CA LEU A 78 -4.58 -1.18 19.77
C LEU A 78 -4.98 -2.09 20.95
N THR A 79 -4.23 -3.17 21.17
CA THR A 79 -4.42 -4.06 22.31
C THR A 79 -3.53 -3.64 23.48
N ILE A 80 -4.11 -3.35 24.64
CA ILE A 80 -3.35 -3.20 25.90
C ILE A 80 -3.56 -4.47 26.73
N ARG A 81 -2.50 -5.27 26.90
CA ARG A 81 -2.53 -6.39 27.84
C ARG A 81 -2.22 -5.85 29.24
N LEU A 82 -3.23 -5.81 30.12
CA LEU A 82 -3.07 -5.36 31.50
C LEU A 82 -1.96 -6.14 32.24
N SER A 83 -1.74 -7.41 31.91
CA SER A 83 -0.65 -8.24 32.44
C SER A 83 0.76 -7.79 32.05
N SER A 84 0.88 -6.92 31.03
CA SER A 84 2.14 -6.39 30.53
C SER A 84 2.36 -4.93 30.94
N LEU A 85 1.41 -4.34 31.69
CA LEU A 85 1.62 -3.03 32.28
C LEU A 85 2.72 -3.18 33.34
N PRO A 86 3.84 -2.43 33.24
CA PRO A 86 4.81 -2.40 34.31
C PRO A 86 4.06 -1.94 35.56
N GLY A 87 4.06 -2.77 36.60
CA GLY A 87 3.47 -2.38 37.87
C GLY A 87 4.13 -1.08 38.31
N LEU A 88 3.33 -0.03 38.47
CA LEU A 88 3.73 1.15 39.23
C LEU A 88 3.82 0.71 40.69
N ASN A 89 4.91 0.01 41.03
CA ASN A 89 5.38 -0.07 42.40
C ASN A 89 5.94 1.31 42.72
N THR A 90 5.07 2.20 43.18
CA THR A 90 5.45 3.30 44.07
C THR A 90 5.61 2.77 45.48
#